data_AF-A0A8T2W7X3-F1
#
_entry.id   AF-A0A8T2W7X3-F1
#
_cell.length_a   1.000
_cell.length_b   1.000
_cell.length_c   1.000
_cell.angle_alpha   90.00
_cell.angle_beta   90.00
_cell.angle_gamma   90.00
#
_symmetry.space_group_name_H-M   'P 1'
#
loop_
_entity.id
_entity.type
_entity.pdbx_description
1 polymer ?
#
loop_
_entity_poly.entity_id
_entity_poly.type
_entity_poly.pdbx_seq_one_letter_code
_entity_poly.pdbx_strand_id
1 'polypeptide(L)'
;MSCFNLKSTLVVFLAFAITAHASDCGDGSDGSVANCCDANNGSCDDCAAGYGLSDDNTQCNKCKVRNCFNCDGNVAVCKIFNKPAIPNCEDSYDGNNSCFECEDGYSLTRDKKSCVKCSANCDICTKPNTCKTCTPFYGLAKNGKCTKCKTPNCYYCASNLVTCTQCNGGYGVQKGKCVKCRPGAASCDNGVVVCPAGKGPDGKGGCKNCPDRLCASCVKGPCDKCYNGGKPVNGSCKGV
;
A
#
# COMPACT_ATOMS: atom_id res chain seq x y z
N MET A 1 4.85 -12.84 16.57
CA MET A 1 4.64 -13.11 15.12
C MET A 1 4.53 -11.80 14.41
N SER A 2 5.46 -11.55 13.49
CA SER A 2 5.75 -10.26 12.89
C SER A 2 4.84 -9.97 11.69
N CYS A 3 4.32 -8.75 11.60
CA CYS A 3 3.59 -8.27 10.42
C CYS A 3 4.56 -8.05 9.25
N PHE A 4 4.41 -8.85 8.19
CA PHE A 4 5.15 -8.68 6.94
C PHE A 4 4.39 -7.67 6.05
N ASN A 5 5.00 -6.51 5.85
CA ASN A 5 4.59 -5.50 4.88
C ASN A 5 5.01 -5.98 3.49
N LEU A 6 4.06 -6.18 2.56
CA LEU A 6 4.35 -6.46 1.15
C LEU A 6 3.63 -5.44 0.26
N LYS A 7 4.20 -4.24 0.13
CA LYS A 7 3.85 -3.31 -0.96
C LYS A 7 4.62 -3.71 -2.23
N SER A 8 3.87 -4.03 -3.28
CA SER A 8 4.21 -3.89 -4.71
C SER A 8 5.17 -4.93 -5.34
N THR A 9 4.63 -5.95 -6.02
CA THR A 9 5.20 -6.47 -7.30
C THR A 9 4.10 -7.13 -8.14
N LEU A 10 4.06 -6.72 -9.42
CA LEU A 10 3.22 -7.10 -10.55
C LEU A 10 3.10 -8.63 -10.78
N VAL A 11 1.91 -9.23 -10.65
CA VAL A 11 1.59 -10.57 -11.21
C VAL A 11 0.12 -10.65 -11.66
N VAL A 12 -0.04 -10.71 -12.99
CA VAL A 12 -0.97 -11.53 -13.78
C VAL A 12 -2.34 -11.86 -13.18
N PHE A 13 -3.39 -11.42 -13.91
CA PHE A 13 -4.76 -11.90 -13.80
C PHE A 13 -4.83 -13.42 -13.79
N LEU A 14 -4.98 -14.01 -12.61
CA LEU A 14 -5.74 -15.23 -12.41
C LEU A 14 -6.82 -14.87 -11.41
N ALA A 15 -8.04 -14.72 -11.93
CA ALA A 15 -9.25 -14.59 -11.15
C ALA A 15 -9.45 -15.88 -10.35
N PHE A 16 -8.85 -15.95 -9.16
CA PHE A 16 -9.38 -16.76 -8.09
C PHE A 16 -10.24 -15.86 -7.24
N ALA A 17 -11.53 -16.17 -7.23
CA ALA A 17 -12.54 -15.52 -6.43
C ALA A 17 -12.09 -15.43 -4.97
N ILE A 18 -11.86 -14.22 -4.49
CA ILE A 18 -11.96 -13.89 -3.06
C ILE A 18 -13.01 -12.81 -2.96
N THR A 19 -14.27 -13.20 -3.13
CA THR A 19 -15.41 -12.44 -2.62
C THR A 19 -15.68 -12.97 -1.22
N ALA A 20 -15.02 -12.40 -0.22
CA ALA A 20 -15.44 -12.49 1.17
C ALA A 20 -15.75 -11.07 1.64
N HIS A 21 -16.82 -10.51 1.10
CA HIS A 21 -17.41 -9.27 1.59
C HIS A 21 -18.88 -9.52 1.87
N ALA A 22 -19.26 -9.22 3.12
CA ALA A 22 -20.59 -9.33 3.72
C ALA A 22 -21.15 -10.76 3.79
N SER A 23 -21.19 -11.33 4.99
CA SER A 23 -22.13 -12.39 5.34
C SER A 23 -23.55 -11.79 5.39
N ASP A 24 -24.07 -11.42 4.22
CA ASP A 24 -25.51 -11.37 4.01
C ASP A 24 -25.97 -12.82 4.03
N CYS A 25 -26.64 -13.24 5.10
CA CYS A 25 -27.28 -14.53 5.17
C CYS A 25 -28.32 -14.54 4.05
N GLY A 26 -27.98 -15.16 2.91
CA GLY A 26 -28.86 -15.24 1.75
C GLY A 26 -30.20 -15.81 2.19
N ASP A 27 -31.30 -15.28 1.64
CA ASP A 27 -32.70 -15.55 2.00
C ASP A 27 -33.05 -17.06 2.09
N GLY A 28 -32.61 -17.71 3.15
CA GLY A 28 -32.66 -19.15 3.36
C GLY A 28 -32.59 -19.43 4.84
N SER A 29 -33.67 -19.09 5.55
CA SER A 29 -33.89 -19.55 6.92
C SER A 29 -34.31 -21.02 6.88
N ASP A 30 -33.36 -21.92 6.70
CA ASP A 30 -33.61 -23.34 6.93
C ASP A 30 -33.24 -23.68 8.38
N GLY A 31 -34.25 -23.74 9.26
CA GLY A 31 -34.13 -24.41 10.56
C GLY A 31 -34.33 -23.54 11.80
N SER A 32 -35.21 -24.05 12.66
CA SER A 32 -35.43 -23.94 14.12
C SER A 32 -34.77 -22.86 15.01
N VAL A 33 -33.60 -22.32 14.68
CA VAL A 33 -32.80 -21.40 15.52
C VAL A 33 -32.81 -19.99 14.93
N ALA A 34 -33.38 -19.02 15.64
CA ALA A 34 -33.50 -17.65 15.17
C ALA A 34 -32.13 -16.96 15.02
N ASN A 35 -31.93 -16.23 13.91
CA ASN A 35 -30.69 -15.54 13.56
C ASN A 35 -29.49 -16.47 13.33
N CYS A 36 -29.74 -17.75 13.04
CA CYS A 36 -28.75 -18.70 12.59
C CYS A 36 -28.63 -18.63 11.06
N CYS A 37 -27.39 -18.64 10.54
CA CYS A 37 -27.10 -18.60 9.11
C CYS A 37 -26.55 -19.93 8.58
N ASP A 38 -26.09 -20.81 9.47
CA ASP A 38 -25.75 -22.21 9.14
C ASP A 38 -26.24 -23.13 10.27
N ALA A 39 -27.32 -23.87 10.00
CA ALA A 39 -27.96 -24.74 10.98
C ALA A 39 -27.66 -26.21 10.67
N ASN A 40 -27.22 -26.96 11.68
CA ASN A 40 -26.97 -28.40 11.60
C ASN A 40 -27.79 -29.14 12.66
N ASN A 41 -28.85 -29.83 12.21
CA ASN A 41 -29.63 -30.78 13.02
C ASN A 41 -30.04 -30.27 14.43
N GLY A 42 -30.45 -29.00 14.55
CA GLY A 42 -30.90 -28.38 15.79
C GLY A 42 -29.85 -27.56 16.55
N SER A 43 -28.59 -27.58 16.12
CA SER A 43 -27.57 -26.60 16.52
C SER A 43 -27.29 -25.58 15.41
N CYS A 44 -26.66 -24.48 15.79
CA CYS A 44 -26.22 -23.42 14.92
C CYS A 44 -24.69 -23.36 14.91
N ASP A 45 -24.10 -23.28 13.72
CA ASP A 45 -22.65 -23.20 13.54
C ASP A 45 -22.19 -21.78 13.18
N ASP A 46 -23.07 -20.97 12.60
CA ASP A 46 -22.78 -19.55 12.36
C ASP A 46 -24.02 -18.67 12.57
N CYS A 47 -23.84 -17.54 13.26
CA CYS A 47 -24.91 -16.60 13.58
C CYS A 47 -24.87 -15.38 12.65
N ALA A 48 -26.03 -14.77 12.43
CA ALA A 48 -26.13 -13.50 11.71
C ALA A 48 -25.27 -12.42 12.37
N ALA A 49 -24.83 -11.44 11.57
CA ALA A 49 -24.02 -10.33 12.05
C ALA A 49 -24.68 -9.62 13.26
N GLY A 50 -23.91 -9.42 14.33
CA GLY A 50 -24.37 -8.85 15.59
C GLY A 50 -24.91 -9.86 16.60
N TYR A 51 -24.79 -11.16 16.32
CA TYR A 51 -25.14 -12.26 17.21
C TYR A 51 -23.93 -13.17 17.45
N GLY A 52 -23.93 -13.89 18.58
CA GLY A 52 -22.93 -14.90 18.91
C GLY A 52 -23.60 -16.18 19.41
N LEU A 53 -22.94 -17.33 19.22
CA LEU A 53 -23.42 -18.63 19.67
C LEU A 53 -23.49 -18.72 21.19
N SER A 54 -24.51 -19.41 21.70
CA SER A 54 -24.55 -19.91 23.07
C SER A 54 -23.56 -21.06 23.27
N ASP A 55 -23.18 -21.34 24.52
CA ASP A 55 -22.21 -22.39 24.86
C ASP A 55 -22.64 -23.81 24.41
N ASP A 56 -23.93 -24.02 24.18
CA ASP A 56 -24.53 -25.28 23.70
C ASP A 56 -24.85 -25.27 22.20
N ASN A 57 -24.47 -24.21 21.48
CA ASN A 57 -24.75 -23.98 20.06
C ASN A 57 -26.24 -23.99 19.68
N THR A 58 -27.18 -23.88 20.62
CA THR A 58 -28.62 -23.95 20.30
C THR A 58 -29.25 -22.57 20.07
N GLN A 59 -28.54 -21.48 20.36
CA GLN A 59 -29.07 -20.12 20.29
C GLN A 59 -28.04 -19.12 19.75
N CYS A 60 -28.51 -18.22 18.89
CA CYS A 60 -27.78 -17.02 18.51
C CYS A 60 -28.26 -15.85 19.37
N ASN A 61 -27.43 -15.45 20.33
CA ASN A 61 -27.74 -14.36 21.25
C ASN A 61 -27.21 -13.03 20.72
N LYS A 62 -28.05 -11.99 20.80
CA LYS A 62 -27.67 -10.65 20.36
C LYS A 62 -26.51 -10.13 21.21
N CYS A 63 -25.47 -9.65 20.54
CA CYS A 63 -24.33 -9.02 21.22
C CYS A 63 -24.79 -7.77 21.97
N LYS A 64 -24.37 -7.65 23.24
CA LYS A 64 -24.65 -6.48 24.09
C LYS A 64 -23.65 -5.35 23.85
N VAL A 65 -22.50 -5.65 23.22
CA VAL A 65 -21.49 -4.65 22.86
C VAL A 65 -21.92 -3.86 21.63
N ARG A 66 -21.82 -2.53 21.70
CA ARG A 66 -22.21 -1.62 20.60
C ARG A 66 -21.36 -1.88 19.34
N ASN A 67 -22.00 -1.89 18.18
CA ASN A 67 -21.35 -2.14 16.87
C ASN A 67 -20.57 -3.45 16.82
N CYS A 68 -20.93 -4.43 17.64
CA CYS A 68 -20.32 -5.74 17.57
C CYS A 68 -20.82 -6.49 16.34
N PHE A 69 -19.89 -7.03 15.56
CA PHE A 69 -20.18 -7.91 14.43
C PHE A 69 -20.30 -9.37 14.90
N ASN A 70 -19.48 -9.81 15.87
CA ASN A 70 -19.56 -11.15 16.46
C ASN A 70 -19.01 -11.16 17.92
N CYS A 71 -19.73 -11.79 18.86
CA CYS A 71 -19.43 -11.86 20.30
C CYS A 71 -19.35 -13.30 20.86
N ASP A 72 -19.05 -14.29 20.02
CA ASP A 72 -19.06 -15.74 20.31
C ASP A 72 -18.69 -16.15 21.77
N GLY A 73 -19.62 -16.88 22.42
CA GLY A 73 -19.51 -17.42 23.79
C GLY A 73 -19.77 -16.41 24.92
N ASN A 74 -19.64 -15.11 24.68
CA ASN A 74 -19.99 -14.10 25.70
C ASN A 74 -20.51 -12.82 25.06
N VAL A 75 -21.83 -12.61 25.12
CA VAL A 75 -22.50 -11.42 24.56
C VAL A 75 -22.00 -10.08 25.09
N ALA A 76 -21.28 -10.05 26.22
CA ALA A 76 -20.68 -8.85 26.78
C ALA A 76 -19.25 -8.57 26.26
N VAL A 77 -18.66 -9.47 25.47
CA VAL A 77 -17.33 -9.34 24.87
C VAL A 77 -17.47 -9.45 23.36
N CYS A 78 -16.94 -8.48 22.62
CA CYS A 78 -16.97 -8.53 21.17
C CYS A 78 -15.64 -9.08 20.63
N LYS A 79 -15.70 -10.06 19.73
CA LYS A 79 -14.52 -10.60 19.03
C LYS A 79 -14.21 -9.83 17.76
N ILE A 80 -15.24 -9.43 17.03
CA ILE A 80 -15.11 -8.68 15.77
C ILE A 80 -16.13 -7.55 15.82
N PHE A 81 -15.69 -6.31 15.61
CA PHE A 81 -16.59 -5.18 15.48
C PHE A 81 -16.96 -4.93 14.02
N ASN A 82 -18.16 -4.39 13.81
CA ASN A 82 -18.55 -3.93 12.50
C ASN A 82 -17.60 -2.80 12.12
N LYS A 83 -16.91 -2.94 10.98
CA LYS A 83 -16.02 -1.88 10.48
C LYS A 83 -16.90 -0.63 10.31
N PRO A 84 -16.71 0.43 11.10
CA PRO A 84 -17.53 1.62 10.95
C PRO A 84 -17.34 2.14 9.53
N ALA A 85 -18.45 2.49 8.88
CA ALA A 85 -18.49 3.02 7.53
C ALA A 85 -17.97 4.47 7.51
N ILE A 86 -16.79 4.72 8.05
CA ILE A 86 -16.07 5.98 7.90
C ILE A 86 -15.38 5.91 6.54
N PRO A 87 -15.81 6.69 5.53
CA PRO A 87 -15.23 6.62 4.20
C PRO A 87 -13.75 7.01 4.23
N ASN A 88 -12.94 6.31 3.44
CA ASN A 88 -11.49 6.50 3.34
C ASN A 88 -10.72 6.27 4.65
N CYS A 89 -11.18 5.31 5.46
CA CYS A 89 -10.52 4.86 6.69
C CYS A 89 -9.91 3.47 6.48
N GLU A 90 -8.58 3.37 6.59
CA GLU A 90 -7.86 2.10 6.47
C GLU A 90 -8.19 1.20 7.66
N ASP A 91 -7.99 1.73 8.86
CA ASP A 91 -8.17 0.99 10.12
C ASP A 91 -9.13 1.71 11.06
N SER A 92 -10.12 0.97 11.55
CA SER A 92 -11.13 1.46 12.48
C SER A 92 -11.04 0.75 13.81
N TYR A 93 -11.31 1.46 14.91
CA TYR A 93 -11.26 0.87 16.25
C TYR A 93 -12.64 0.34 16.69
N ASP A 94 -12.68 -0.95 17.01
CA ASP A 94 -13.37 -1.61 18.13
C ASP A 94 -14.54 -0.81 18.77
N GLY A 95 -15.66 -0.67 18.05
CA GLY A 95 -16.95 -0.29 18.62
C GLY A 95 -17.22 1.19 18.86
N ASN A 96 -16.19 2.04 18.88
CA ASN A 96 -16.34 3.46 19.19
C ASN A 96 -16.66 4.34 17.97
N ASN A 97 -16.81 3.77 16.77
CA ASN A 97 -17.08 4.51 15.53
C ASN A 97 -16.03 5.60 15.27
N SER A 98 -14.75 5.25 15.41
CA SER A 98 -13.60 6.14 15.22
C SER A 98 -12.58 5.49 14.27
N CYS A 99 -11.91 6.32 13.48
CA CYS A 99 -10.86 5.93 12.57
C CYS A 99 -9.48 6.11 13.23
N PHE A 100 -8.57 5.17 13.01
CA PHE A 100 -7.18 5.22 13.46
C PHE A 100 -6.28 5.85 12.41
N GLU A 101 -6.43 5.40 11.17
CA GLU A 101 -5.64 5.85 10.02
C GLU A 101 -6.53 5.99 8.79
N CYS A 102 -6.38 7.11 8.09
CA CYS A 102 -7.09 7.38 6.85
C CYS A 102 -6.26 6.88 5.67
N GLU A 103 -6.94 6.58 4.56
CA GLU A 103 -6.28 6.25 3.30
C GLU A 103 -5.35 7.38 2.84
N ASP A 104 -4.31 7.00 2.07
CA ASP A 104 -3.41 7.96 1.41
C ASP A 104 -4.22 9.07 0.71
N GLY A 105 -3.83 10.34 0.92
CA GLY A 105 -4.56 11.50 0.43
C GLY A 105 -5.68 12.03 1.34
N TYR A 106 -5.87 11.45 2.53
CA TYR A 106 -6.80 11.93 3.55
C TYR A 106 -6.11 12.20 4.89
N SER A 107 -6.71 13.05 5.72
CA SER A 107 -6.27 13.33 7.09
C SER A 107 -7.38 13.09 8.09
N LEU A 108 -6.99 12.52 9.24
CA LEU A 108 -7.91 12.23 10.33
C LEU A 108 -8.32 13.52 11.04
N THR A 109 -9.62 13.69 11.30
CA THR A 109 -10.12 14.79 12.12
C THR A 109 -9.76 14.60 13.60
N ARG A 110 -9.72 15.70 14.36
CA ARG A 110 -9.30 15.67 15.78
C ARG A 110 -10.16 14.75 16.65
N ASP A 111 -11.45 14.63 16.34
CA ASP A 111 -12.41 13.75 17.01
C ASP A 111 -12.33 12.29 16.54
N LYS A 112 -11.47 12.00 15.56
CA LYS A 112 -11.28 10.69 14.92
C LYS A 112 -12.53 10.15 14.23
N LYS A 113 -13.51 11.00 13.92
CA LYS A 113 -14.79 10.57 13.33
C LYS A 113 -14.83 10.63 11.81
N SER A 114 -13.85 11.27 11.18
CA SER A 114 -13.86 11.43 9.73
C SER A 114 -12.46 11.57 9.15
N CYS A 115 -12.35 11.18 7.88
CA CYS A 115 -11.18 11.35 7.05
C CYS A 115 -11.48 12.43 6.02
N VAL A 116 -10.73 13.54 6.09
CA VAL A 116 -10.93 14.70 5.23
C VAL A 116 -9.82 14.75 4.20
N LYS A 117 -10.21 14.90 2.94
CA LYS A 117 -9.30 14.92 1.80
C LYS A 117 -8.24 16.00 1.97
N CYS A 118 -6.99 15.65 1.69
CA CYS A 118 -5.89 16.58 1.66
C CYS A 118 -6.09 17.65 0.57
N SER A 119 -5.48 18.81 0.78
CA SER A 119 -5.42 19.87 -0.23
C SER A 119 -4.84 19.36 -1.55
N ALA A 120 -5.20 19.98 -2.67
CA ALA A 120 -4.78 19.55 -4.00
C ALA A 120 -3.26 19.34 -4.11
N ASN A 121 -2.87 18.26 -4.82
CA ASN A 121 -1.48 17.86 -5.07
C ASN A 121 -0.69 17.46 -3.80
N CYS A 122 -1.40 17.03 -2.75
CA CYS A 122 -0.81 16.54 -1.51
C CYS A 122 -1.12 15.04 -1.34
N ASP A 123 -0.07 14.24 -1.20
CA ASP A 123 -0.18 12.80 -0.93
C ASP A 123 -0.43 12.53 0.56
N ILE A 124 0.27 13.26 1.43
CA ILE A 124 0.18 13.06 2.89
C ILE A 124 0.01 14.43 3.54
N CYS A 125 -1.05 14.62 4.33
CA CYS A 125 -1.30 15.86 5.07
C CYS A 125 -1.52 15.60 6.57
N THR A 126 -1.09 16.54 7.41
CA THR A 126 -1.34 16.49 8.87
C THR A 126 -2.67 17.14 9.25
N LYS A 127 -3.16 18.03 8.38
CA LYS A 127 -4.47 18.67 8.42
C LYS A 127 -4.94 18.84 6.98
N PRO A 128 -6.25 19.04 6.73
CA PRO A 128 -6.76 19.20 5.36
C PRO A 128 -6.01 20.25 4.52
N ASN A 129 -5.54 21.33 5.17
CA ASN A 129 -4.83 22.43 4.53
C ASN A 129 -3.32 22.48 4.82
N THR A 130 -2.74 21.44 5.43
CA THR A 130 -1.31 21.42 5.79
C THR A 130 -0.67 20.16 5.26
N CYS A 131 0.00 20.30 4.12
CA CYS A 131 0.64 19.17 3.47
C CYS A 131 1.99 18.84 4.10
N LYS A 132 2.27 17.54 4.22
CA LYS A 132 3.56 16.99 4.63
C LYS A 132 4.37 16.52 3.41
N THR A 133 3.73 15.80 2.49
CA THR A 133 4.35 15.27 1.28
C THR A 133 3.48 15.55 0.06
N CYS A 134 4.07 16.13 -0.98
CA CYS A 134 3.38 16.47 -2.22
C CYS A 134 3.36 15.31 -3.21
N THR A 135 2.35 15.29 -4.08
CA THR A 135 2.30 14.40 -5.24
C THR A 135 3.51 14.62 -6.16
N PRO A 136 3.86 13.64 -7.01
CA PRO A 136 4.84 13.82 -8.07
C PRO A 136 4.66 15.12 -8.86
N PHE A 137 5.78 15.76 -9.22
CA PHE A 137 5.91 17.06 -9.90
C PHE A 137 5.66 18.31 -9.04
N TYR A 138 5.46 18.17 -7.73
CA TYR A 138 5.21 19.27 -6.81
C TYR A 138 6.23 19.30 -5.67
N GLY A 139 6.41 20.49 -5.08
CA GLY A 139 7.21 20.72 -3.88
C GLY A 139 6.42 21.47 -2.82
N LEU A 140 6.78 21.26 -1.56
CA LEU A 140 6.14 21.93 -0.42
C LEU A 140 6.64 23.37 -0.34
N ALA A 141 5.83 24.32 -0.82
CA ALA A 141 6.17 25.73 -0.76
C ALA A 141 6.17 26.25 0.70
N LYS A 142 6.82 27.39 0.94
CA LYS A 142 6.92 28.01 2.28
C LYS A 142 5.58 28.29 2.96
N ASN A 143 4.49 28.41 2.18
CA ASN A 143 3.13 28.61 2.68
C ASN A 143 2.44 27.28 3.09
N GLY A 144 3.16 26.15 3.09
CA GLY A 144 2.63 24.83 3.46
C GLY A 144 1.78 24.15 2.38
N LYS A 145 1.73 24.70 1.16
CA LYS A 145 0.97 24.14 0.02
C LYS A 145 1.89 23.49 -1.00
N CYS A 146 1.39 22.44 -1.64
CA CYS A 146 2.07 21.81 -2.76
C CYS A 146 1.93 22.66 -4.01
N THR A 147 3.07 23.12 -4.53
CA THR A 147 3.14 23.95 -5.73
C THR A 147 3.99 23.27 -6.78
N LYS A 148 3.58 23.36 -8.03
CA LYS A 148 4.27 22.72 -9.16
C LYS A 148 5.73 23.17 -9.21
N CYS A 149 6.62 22.22 -9.42
CA CYS A 149 8.03 22.50 -9.60
C CYS A 149 8.26 23.35 -10.86
N LYS A 150 9.08 24.39 -10.74
CA LYS A 150 9.42 25.30 -11.85
C LYS A 150 10.52 24.73 -12.74
N THR A 151 11.33 23.81 -12.21
CA THR A 151 12.42 23.19 -12.94
C THR A 151 11.90 22.11 -13.88
N PRO A 152 12.23 22.15 -15.19
CA PRO A 152 11.80 21.13 -16.14
C PRO A 152 12.30 19.73 -15.76
N ASN A 153 11.51 18.70 -16.06
CA ASN A 153 11.80 17.28 -15.77
C ASN A 153 12.04 16.97 -14.28
N CYS A 154 11.60 17.85 -13.40
CA CYS A 154 11.73 17.69 -11.96
C CYS A 154 10.53 16.93 -11.39
N TYR A 155 10.80 15.78 -10.78
CA TYR A 155 9.80 14.93 -10.13
C TYR A 155 9.49 15.43 -8.71
N TYR A 156 10.49 15.87 -7.95
CA TYR A 156 10.28 16.60 -6.69
C TYR A 156 11.26 17.76 -6.55
N CYS A 157 10.80 18.88 -5.98
CA CYS A 157 11.60 20.07 -5.74
C CYS A 157 11.52 20.55 -4.30
N ALA A 158 12.53 21.31 -3.89
CA ALA A 158 12.58 21.99 -2.60
C ALA A 158 11.55 23.12 -2.51
N SER A 159 11.42 23.72 -1.32
CA SER A 159 10.44 24.77 -1.02
C SER A 159 10.60 26.07 -1.81
N ASN A 160 11.75 26.27 -2.47
CA ASN A 160 11.99 27.38 -3.40
C ASN A 160 11.45 27.11 -4.82
N LEU A 161 10.94 25.91 -5.08
CA LEU A 161 10.32 25.43 -6.34
C LEU A 161 11.26 25.37 -7.55
N VAL A 162 12.50 25.84 -7.43
CA VAL A 162 13.50 25.89 -8.53
C VAL A 162 14.67 24.94 -8.30
N THR A 163 14.90 24.50 -7.07
CA THR A 163 15.88 23.47 -6.76
C THR A 163 15.21 22.11 -6.82
N CYS A 164 15.56 21.33 -7.82
CA CYS A 164 15.10 19.96 -7.97
C CYS A 164 15.87 19.02 -7.03
N THR A 165 15.14 18.17 -6.33
CA THR A 165 15.68 17.14 -5.41
C THR A 165 15.56 15.74 -5.99
N GLN A 166 14.64 15.52 -6.94
CA GLN A 166 14.54 14.27 -7.70
C GLN A 166 14.04 14.56 -9.12
N CYS A 167 14.69 13.97 -10.11
CA CYS A 167 14.33 14.13 -11.52
C CYS A 167 13.49 12.96 -12.04
N ASN A 168 12.82 13.16 -13.18
CA ASN A 168 12.19 12.08 -13.93
C ASN A 168 13.21 11.01 -14.34
N GLY A 169 12.72 9.80 -14.57
CA GLY A 169 13.52 8.72 -15.16
C GLY A 169 14.25 9.18 -16.43
N GLY A 170 15.53 8.80 -16.55
CA GLY A 170 16.42 9.24 -17.62
C GLY A 170 17.06 10.63 -17.40
N TYR A 171 16.81 11.27 -16.26
CA TYR A 171 17.46 12.52 -15.83
C TYR A 171 18.12 12.32 -14.46
N GLY A 172 19.10 13.17 -14.16
CA GLY A 172 19.76 13.22 -12.87
C GLY A 172 19.92 14.64 -12.36
N VAL A 173 19.97 14.79 -11.04
CA VAL A 173 20.15 16.06 -10.34
C VAL A 173 21.61 16.48 -10.43
N GLN A 174 21.82 17.67 -11.00
CA GLN A 174 23.11 18.36 -11.02
C GLN A 174 22.91 19.81 -10.60
N LYS A 175 23.51 20.22 -9.48
CA LYS A 175 23.37 21.57 -8.92
C LYS A 175 21.90 22.03 -8.80
N GLY A 176 21.02 21.11 -8.41
CA GLY A 176 19.59 21.38 -8.25
C GLY A 176 18.79 21.50 -9.56
N LYS A 177 19.35 21.10 -10.70
CA LYS A 177 18.64 21.04 -12.00
C LYS A 177 18.65 19.61 -12.54
N CYS A 178 17.67 19.29 -13.38
CA CYS A 178 17.61 18.01 -14.05
C CYS A 178 18.35 18.05 -15.38
N VAL A 179 19.39 17.22 -15.49
CA VAL A 179 20.18 17.04 -16.70
C VAL A 179 19.90 15.65 -17.26
N LYS A 180 19.72 15.55 -18.58
CA LYS A 180 19.44 14.28 -19.24
C LYS A 180 20.65 13.34 -19.09
N CYS A 181 20.38 12.10 -18.73
CA CYS A 181 21.42 11.08 -18.62
C CYS A 181 21.91 10.62 -19.98
N ARG A 182 23.10 10.01 -19.99
CA ARG A 182 23.61 9.35 -21.19
C ARG A 182 22.69 8.17 -21.57
N PRO A 183 22.70 7.74 -22.84
CA PRO A 183 21.80 6.71 -23.33
C PRO A 183 21.81 5.44 -22.46
N GLY A 184 20.61 4.90 -22.24
CA GLY A 184 20.41 3.64 -21.54
C GLY A 184 20.44 3.72 -20.01
N ALA A 185 20.77 4.86 -19.41
CA ALA A 185 20.74 5.06 -17.96
C ALA A 185 19.31 5.33 -17.44
N ALA A 186 18.99 4.80 -16.26
CA ALA A 186 17.74 5.03 -15.55
C ALA A 186 17.79 6.33 -14.73
N SER A 187 18.92 6.63 -14.09
CA SER A 187 19.21 7.91 -13.44
C SER A 187 20.72 8.19 -13.42
N CYS A 188 21.13 9.43 -13.14
CA CYS A 188 22.52 9.86 -13.16
C CYS A 188 22.80 11.04 -12.21
N ASP A 189 22.73 10.80 -10.91
CA ASP A 189 22.85 11.84 -9.89
C ASP A 189 24.30 12.02 -9.44
N ASN A 190 24.81 13.26 -9.47
CA ASN A 190 26.17 13.62 -9.03
C ASN A 190 27.29 12.67 -9.53
N GLY A 191 27.18 12.19 -10.77
CA GLY A 191 28.18 11.31 -11.40
C GLY A 191 27.96 9.81 -11.14
N VAL A 192 26.98 9.43 -10.31
CA VAL A 192 26.57 8.04 -10.12
C VAL A 192 25.50 7.68 -11.13
N VAL A 193 25.81 6.75 -12.04
CA VAL A 193 24.84 6.24 -13.03
C VAL A 193 24.14 4.99 -12.50
N VAL A 194 22.81 4.99 -12.55
CA VAL A 194 21.98 3.82 -12.27
C VAL A 194 21.51 3.24 -13.60
N CYS A 195 21.80 1.97 -13.81
CA CYS A 195 21.40 1.25 -15.01
C CYS A 195 20.12 0.45 -14.77
N PRO A 196 19.21 0.34 -15.76
CA PRO A 196 18.11 -0.62 -15.72
C PRO A 196 18.60 -2.06 -15.57
N ALA A 197 17.72 -2.95 -15.12
CA ALA A 197 18.03 -4.37 -15.03
C ALA A 197 18.52 -4.92 -16.39
N GLY A 198 19.55 -5.76 -16.36
CA GLY A 198 20.20 -6.30 -17.55
C GLY A 198 21.30 -5.41 -18.15
N LYS A 199 21.58 -4.26 -17.53
CA LYS A 199 22.64 -3.34 -17.96
C LYS A 199 23.61 -3.00 -16.84
N GLY A 200 24.83 -2.65 -17.23
CA GLY A 200 25.89 -2.14 -16.35
C GLY A 200 26.51 -0.86 -16.91
N PRO A 201 27.29 -0.12 -16.10
CA PRO A 201 27.95 1.10 -16.53
C PRO A 201 28.89 0.85 -17.73
N ASP A 202 28.90 1.76 -18.70
CA ASP A 202 29.78 1.70 -19.87
C ASP A 202 31.17 2.35 -19.65
N GLY A 203 31.42 2.89 -18.45
CA GLY A 203 32.64 3.63 -18.10
C GLY A 203 32.67 5.08 -18.60
N LYS A 204 31.67 5.51 -19.37
CA LYS A 204 31.49 6.88 -19.88
C LYS A 204 30.31 7.59 -19.21
N GLY A 205 29.64 6.96 -18.25
CA GLY A 205 28.46 7.46 -17.57
C GLY A 205 27.13 7.10 -18.25
N GLY A 206 27.16 6.18 -19.22
CA GLY A 206 25.98 5.53 -19.80
C GLY A 206 25.89 4.07 -19.35
N CYS A 207 24.95 3.34 -19.94
CA CYS A 207 24.73 1.94 -19.61
C CYS A 207 24.75 1.07 -20.87
N LYS A 208 25.47 -0.05 -20.78
CA LYS A 208 25.54 -1.10 -21.81
C LYS A 208 24.93 -2.39 -21.29
N ASN A 209 24.50 -3.25 -22.20
CA ASN A 209 23.96 -4.57 -21.83
C ASN A 209 25.03 -5.39 -21.13
N CYS A 210 24.61 -6.18 -20.14
CA CYS A 210 25.48 -7.17 -19.54
C CYS A 210 25.88 -8.23 -20.57
N PRO A 211 27.10 -8.80 -20.48
CA PRO A 211 27.57 -9.85 -21.38
C PRO A 211 26.66 -11.07 -21.41
N ASP A 212 26.13 -11.45 -20.24
CA ASP A 212 25.18 -12.55 -20.08
C ASP A 212 23.74 -12.02 -20.06
N ARG A 213 22.86 -12.62 -20.88
CA ARG A 213 21.44 -12.26 -20.97
C ARG A 213 20.64 -12.62 -19.72
N LEU A 214 21.12 -13.58 -18.93
CA LEU A 214 20.51 -13.97 -17.65
C LEU A 214 21.01 -13.09 -16.48
N CYS A 215 21.91 -12.15 -16.77
CA CYS A 215 22.41 -11.22 -15.78
C CYS A 215 21.44 -10.06 -15.56
N ALA A 216 21.06 -9.84 -14.30
CA ALA A 216 20.26 -8.70 -13.88
C ALA A 216 21.10 -7.44 -13.61
N SER A 217 22.39 -7.59 -13.25
CA SER A 217 23.29 -6.45 -12.97
C SER A 217 24.76 -6.85 -13.12
N CYS A 218 25.55 -6.00 -13.78
CA CYS A 218 26.99 -6.18 -14.03
C CYS A 218 27.74 -4.85 -13.74
N VAL A 219 27.68 -4.39 -12.49
CA VAL A 219 28.25 -3.11 -12.04
C VAL A 219 29.73 -3.25 -11.67
N LYS A 220 30.12 -4.38 -11.08
CA LYS A 220 31.48 -4.66 -10.57
C LYS A 220 32.30 -5.58 -11.49
N GLY A 221 31.73 -6.08 -12.58
CA GLY A 221 32.36 -7.10 -13.41
C GLY A 221 31.43 -7.69 -14.47
N PRO A 222 31.67 -8.93 -14.94
CA PRO A 222 30.89 -9.54 -16.03
C PRO A 222 29.43 -9.81 -15.62
N CYS A 223 29.18 -10.36 -14.43
CA CYS A 223 27.84 -10.41 -13.84
C CYS A 223 27.90 -10.54 -12.31
N ASP A 224 27.15 -9.70 -11.59
CA ASP A 224 27.12 -9.67 -10.13
C ASP A 224 25.78 -10.15 -9.55
N LYS A 225 24.70 -10.07 -10.32
CA LYS A 225 23.37 -10.59 -9.95
C LYS A 225 22.67 -11.19 -11.15
N CYS A 226 22.02 -12.32 -10.96
CA CYS A 226 21.24 -13.01 -11.98
C CYS A 226 19.75 -12.79 -11.80
N TYR A 227 18.98 -12.97 -12.88
CA TYR A 227 17.53 -13.11 -12.77
C TYR A 227 17.15 -14.42 -12.04
N ASN A 228 15.94 -14.46 -11.50
CA ASN A 228 15.30 -15.65 -10.90
C ASN A 228 16.13 -16.37 -9.83
N GLY A 229 16.96 -15.64 -9.07
CA GLY A 229 17.76 -16.21 -7.98
C GLY A 229 18.97 -17.04 -8.41
N GLY A 230 19.34 -17.03 -9.70
CA GLY A 230 20.54 -17.70 -10.19
C GLY A 230 21.82 -17.19 -9.49
N LYS A 231 22.84 -18.06 -9.39
CA LYS A 231 24.12 -17.68 -8.79
C LYS A 231 25.13 -17.31 -9.90
N PRO A 232 25.81 -16.15 -9.79
CA PRO A 232 26.89 -15.80 -10.70
C PRO A 232 28.09 -16.72 -10.43
N VAL A 233 28.54 -17.43 -11.45
CA VAL A 233 29.74 -18.30 -11.43
C VAL A 233 30.67 -17.84 -12.55
N ASN A 234 31.86 -17.36 -12.19
CA ASN A 234 32.84 -16.78 -13.13
C ASN A 234 32.24 -15.72 -14.07
N GLY A 235 31.33 -14.89 -13.53
CA GLY A 235 30.72 -13.79 -14.29
C GLY A 235 29.62 -14.21 -15.28
N SER A 236 29.17 -15.46 -15.25
CA SER A 236 27.99 -15.94 -15.97
C SER A 236 26.96 -16.51 -14.98
N CYS A 237 25.69 -16.36 -15.30
CA CYS A 237 24.58 -16.88 -14.52
C CYS A 237 24.32 -18.33 -14.86
N LYS A 238 24.51 -19.22 -13.88
CA LYS A 238 24.07 -20.61 -13.99
C LYS A 238 22.69 -20.74 -13.34
N GLY A 239 21.77 -21.37 -14.08
CA GLY A 239 20.42 -21.66 -13.59
C GLY A 239 20.44 -22.57 -12.36
N VAL A 240 19.39 -22.46 -11.54
CA VAL A 240 19.09 -23.41 -10.46
C VAL A 240 18.40 -24.62 -11.08
#